data_AF-A0A368F0R1-F1
#
_entry.id   AF-A0A368F0R1-F1
#
_cell.length_a   1.000
_cell.length_b   1.000
_cell.length_c   1.000
_cell.angle_alpha   90.00
_cell.angle_beta   90.00
_cell.angle_gamma   90.00
#
_symmetry.space_group_name_H-M   'P 1'
#
loop_
_entity.id
_entity.type
_entity.pdbx_description
1 polymer ?
#
loop_
_entity_poly.entity_id
_entity_poly.type
_entity_poly.pdbx_seq_one_letter_code
_entity_poly.pdbx_strand_id
1 'polypeptide(L)'
;MVQQIKLLGMVPFVQTNVPQSLLSYSCSNPVYGTTSNPLDKARTPGGSSGGESAIIAAGGSIIGIGGDVGGSIRIPCHFTGIAGIKVAFLSVRCFQFM
;
A
#
# COMPACT_ATOMS: atom_id res chain seq x y z
N MET A 1 -9.15 -2.55 11.37
CA MET A 1 -9.15 -1.32 10.55
C MET A 1 -10.31 -1.27 9.57
N VAL A 2 -10.46 -2.25 8.66
CA VAL A 2 -11.55 -2.27 7.65
C VAL A 2 -12.95 -2.08 8.23
N GLN A 3 -13.28 -2.74 9.35
CA GLN A 3 -14.56 -2.54 10.03
C GLN A 3 -14.78 -1.09 10.49
N GLN A 4 -13.74 -0.45 11.02
CA GLN A 4 -13.83 0.91 11.55
C GLN A 4 -14.07 1.93 10.42
N ILE A 5 -13.36 1.79 9.29
CA ILE A 5 -13.56 2.69 8.14
C ILE A 5 -14.94 2.48 7.49
N LYS A 6 -15.47 1.26 7.48
CA LYS A 6 -16.83 0.98 7.00
C LYS A 6 -17.89 1.65 7.88
N LEU A 7 -17.70 1.65 9.21
CA LEU A 7 -18.58 2.37 10.14
C LEU A 7 -18.53 3.90 9.93
N LEU A 8 -17.39 4.42 9.47
CA LEU A 8 -17.22 5.83 9.11
C LEU A 8 -17.75 6.17 7.70
N GLY A 9 -18.37 5.22 6.99
CA GLY A 9 -18.96 5.41 5.66
C GLY A 9 -17.98 5.28 4.50
N MET A 10 -16.73 4.84 4.74
CA MET A 10 -15.81 4.52 3.64
C MET A 10 -16.22 3.20 2.95
N VAL A 11 -16.00 3.14 1.64
CA VAL A 11 -16.28 1.96 0.81
C VAL A 11 -14.98 1.36 0.31
N PRO A 12 -14.43 0.31 0.96
CA PRO A 12 -13.29 -0.43 0.44
C PRO A 12 -13.71 -1.17 -0.83
N PHE A 13 -13.08 -0.87 -1.96
CA PHE A 13 -13.51 -1.36 -3.27
C PHE A 13 -12.51 -2.29 -3.95
N VAL A 14 -11.24 -2.28 -3.53
CA VAL A 14 -10.18 -3.11 -4.13
C VAL A 14 -9.16 -3.51 -3.07
N GLN A 15 -8.56 -4.69 -3.27
CA GLN A 15 -7.35 -5.11 -2.57
C GLN A 15 -6.18 -4.95 -3.52
N THR A 16 -5.18 -4.17 -3.12
CA THR A 16 -4.06 -3.86 -3.99
C THR A 16 -2.93 -4.89 -3.91
N ASN A 17 -2.06 -4.82 -4.91
CA ASN A 17 -0.96 -5.74 -5.07
C ASN A 17 0.17 -5.48 -4.05
N VAL A 18 0.76 -6.54 -3.53
CA VAL A 18 1.86 -6.53 -2.55
C VAL A 18 2.91 -7.58 -2.94
N PRO A 19 4.19 -7.41 -2.59
CA PRO A 19 5.21 -8.40 -2.88
C PRO A 19 4.98 -9.66 -2.06
N GLN A 20 5.45 -10.79 -2.58
CA GLN A 20 5.41 -12.05 -1.86
C GLN A 20 6.04 -11.89 -0.47
N SER A 21 5.31 -12.32 0.56
CA SER A 21 5.70 -12.24 1.98
C SER A 21 5.93 -10.82 2.53
N LEU A 22 5.61 -9.75 1.79
CA LEU A 22 5.84 -8.34 2.19
C LEU A 22 7.32 -7.95 2.38
N LEU A 23 8.27 -8.77 1.92
CA LEU A 23 9.71 -8.63 2.17
C LEU A 23 10.50 -8.11 0.96
N SER A 24 9.84 -7.36 0.07
CA SER A 24 10.48 -6.77 -1.11
C SER A 24 10.00 -5.35 -1.37
N TYR A 25 10.84 -4.56 -2.04
CA TYR A 25 10.48 -3.24 -2.57
C TYR A 25 10.07 -3.28 -4.04
N SER A 26 10.17 -4.45 -4.66
CA SER A 26 9.58 -4.73 -5.97
C SER A 26 8.25 -5.42 -5.74
N CYS A 27 7.13 -4.71 -5.92
CA CYS A 27 5.77 -5.23 -5.69
C CYS A 27 5.37 -6.26 -6.74
N SER A 28 6.00 -7.44 -6.65
CA SER A 28 5.83 -8.58 -7.52
C SER A 28 5.45 -9.82 -6.72
N ASN A 29 4.48 -10.56 -7.23
CA ASN A 29 4.13 -11.89 -6.75
C ASN A 29 3.64 -12.76 -7.92
N PRO A 30 3.64 -14.09 -7.77
CA PRO A 30 3.23 -14.99 -8.85
C PRO A 30 1.73 -14.99 -9.17
N VAL A 31 0.88 -14.38 -8.32
CA VAL A 31 -0.58 -14.39 -8.48
C VAL A 31 -1.05 -13.26 -9.41
N TYR A 32 -0.56 -12.05 -9.16
CA TYR A 32 -0.97 -10.82 -9.85
C TYR A 32 0.13 -10.22 -10.73
N GLY A 33 1.35 -10.76 -10.66
CA GLY A 33 2.51 -10.22 -11.36
C GLY A 33 3.11 -9.00 -10.68
N THR A 34 3.82 -8.17 -11.46
CA THR A 34 4.56 -7.01 -10.98
C THR A 34 3.78 -5.71 -11.18
N THR A 35 3.71 -4.90 -10.13
CA THR A 35 3.17 -3.54 -10.20
C THR A 35 4.26 -2.59 -10.70
N SER A 36 3.94 -1.76 -11.69
CA SER A 36 4.81 -0.67 -12.17
C SER A 36 4.46 0.67 -11.54
N ASN A 37 5.41 1.60 -11.53
CA ASN A 37 5.17 2.97 -11.10
C ASN A 37 4.28 3.69 -12.15
N PRO A 38 3.19 4.36 -11.75
CA PRO A 38 2.32 5.07 -12.69
C PRO A 38 2.97 6.29 -13.33
N LEU A 39 3.98 6.90 -12.68
CA LEU A 39 4.72 8.04 -13.24
C LEU A 39 5.72 7.60 -14.33
N ASP A 40 6.26 6.39 -14.22
CA ASP A 40 7.19 5.81 -15.19
C ASP A 40 7.11 4.27 -15.12
N LYS A 41 6.55 3.64 -16.16
CA LYS A 41 6.30 2.19 -16.20
C LYS A 41 7.58 1.35 -16.12
N ALA A 42 8.75 1.92 -16.43
CA ALA A 42 10.03 1.24 -16.32
C ALA A 42 10.57 1.19 -14.87
N ARG A 43 9.93 1.89 -13.93
CA ARG A 43 10.36 1.97 -12.52
C ARG A 43 9.45 1.17 -11.59
N THR A 44 10.03 0.75 -10.47
CA THR A 44 9.26 0.16 -9.37
C THR A 44 8.43 1.24 -8.66
N PRO A 45 7.19 0.93 -8.22
CA PRO A 45 6.41 1.79 -7.34
C PRO A 45 6.94 1.78 -5.89
N GLY A 46 7.97 0.99 -5.58
CA GLY A 46 8.45 0.76 -4.21
C GLY A 46 7.63 -0.32 -3.51
N GLY A 47 7.86 -0.53 -2.21
CA GLY A 47 7.13 -1.57 -1.47
C GLY A 47 7.33 -1.53 0.04
N SER A 48 6.64 -2.41 0.79
CA SER A 48 5.77 -3.47 0.27
C SER A 48 4.36 -3.02 -0.15
N SER A 49 3.90 -1.82 0.21
CA SER A 49 2.56 -1.32 -0.18
C SER A 49 2.55 -0.61 -1.55
N GLY A 50 3.31 -1.11 -2.52
CA GLY A 50 3.48 -0.42 -3.81
C GLY A 50 2.20 -0.40 -4.65
N GLY A 51 1.35 -1.43 -4.59
CA GLY A 51 0.04 -1.41 -5.24
C GLY A 51 -0.86 -0.29 -4.74
N GLU A 52 -0.93 -0.08 -3.41
CA GLU A 52 -1.65 1.06 -2.82
C GLU A 52 -1.10 2.39 -3.30
N SER A 53 0.23 2.56 -3.29
CA SER A 53 0.82 3.81 -3.73
C SER A 53 0.57 4.09 -5.22
N ALA A 54 0.62 3.03 -6.05
CA ALA A 54 0.43 3.13 -7.48
C ALA A 54 -1.02 3.49 -7.85
N ILE A 55 -2.02 2.90 -7.19
CA ILE A 55 -3.42 3.23 -7.48
C ILE A 55 -3.78 4.64 -7.03
N ILE A 56 -3.23 5.12 -5.91
CA ILE A 56 -3.44 6.51 -5.45
C ILE A 56 -2.75 7.49 -6.39
N ALA A 57 -1.48 7.24 -6.73
CA ALA A 57 -0.73 8.11 -7.64
C ALA A 57 -1.31 8.13 -9.06
N ALA A 58 -1.96 7.04 -9.50
CA ALA A 58 -2.71 6.99 -10.75
C ALA A 58 -4.10 7.67 -10.69
N GLY A 59 -4.54 8.17 -9.52
CA GLY A 59 -5.85 8.79 -9.33
C GLY A 59 -7.02 7.81 -9.21
N GLY A 60 -6.75 6.52 -9.02
CA GLY A 60 -7.78 5.48 -8.87
C GLY A 60 -8.33 5.34 -7.45
N SER A 61 -7.64 5.89 -6.44
CA SER A 61 -8.13 5.98 -5.05
C SER A 61 -7.69 7.29 -4.41
N ILE A 62 -8.52 7.83 -3.52
CA ILE A 62 -8.21 9.05 -2.75
C ILE A 62 -7.35 8.72 -1.52
N ILE A 63 -7.56 7.54 -0.92
CA ILE A 63 -6.88 7.09 0.29
C ILE A 63 -6.63 5.59 0.23
N GLY A 64 -5.49 5.15 0.77
CA GLY A 64 -5.14 3.73 0.89
C GLY A 64 -4.71 3.39 2.31
N ILE A 65 -4.72 2.10 2.61
CA ILE A 65 -4.35 1.56 3.92
C ILE A 65 -3.30 0.48 3.69
N GLY A 66 -2.14 0.65 4.33
CA GLY A 66 -1.03 -0.31 4.26
C GLY A 66 -0.44 -0.58 5.65
N GLY A 67 0.50 -1.53 5.69
CA GLY A 67 1.34 -1.78 6.86
C GLY A 67 2.74 -1.19 6.66
N ASP A 68 3.34 -0.65 7.71
CA ASP A 68 4.72 -0.12 7.68
C ASP A 68 5.51 -0.63 8.89
N VAL A 69 6.24 -1.73 8.65
CA VAL A 69 7.22 -2.30 9.59
C VAL A 69 8.59 -1.67 9.34
N GLY A 70 9.09 -1.75 8.11
CA GLY A 70 10.42 -1.28 7.72
C GLY A 70 10.44 -0.07 6.78
N GLY A 71 9.32 0.64 6.60
CA GLY A 71 9.18 1.69 5.59
C GLY A 71 8.14 1.40 4.51
N SER A 72 7.38 0.32 4.66
CA SER A 72 6.48 -0.19 3.61
C SER A 72 5.31 0.70 3.21
N ILE A 73 5.06 1.82 3.89
CA ILE A 73 4.18 2.91 3.41
C ILE A 73 5.04 4.06 2.90
N ARG A 74 6.04 4.49 3.68
CA ARG A 74 6.84 5.68 3.37
C ARG A 74 7.67 5.54 2.08
N ILE A 75 8.27 4.38 1.85
CA ILE A 75 9.09 4.08 0.67
C ILE A 75 8.24 4.15 -0.62
N PRO A 76 7.12 3.42 -0.76
CA PRO A 76 6.34 3.47 -1.98
C PRO A 76 5.68 4.85 -2.20
N CYS A 77 5.30 5.55 -1.13
CA CYS A 77 4.84 6.94 -1.22
C CYS A 77 5.92 7.88 -1.79
N HIS A 78 7.17 7.75 -1.35
CA HIS A 78 8.29 8.51 -1.89
C HIS A 78 8.52 8.21 -3.39
N PHE A 79 8.41 6.94 -3.79
CA PHE A 79 8.67 6.52 -5.17
C PHE A 79 7.60 6.96 -6.16
N THR A 80 6.34 6.99 -5.72
CA THR A 80 5.18 7.37 -6.54
C THR A 80 4.77 8.84 -6.39
N GLY A 81 5.46 9.60 -5.52
CA GLY A 81 5.26 11.04 -5.37
C GLY A 81 4.02 11.43 -4.56
N ILE A 82 3.54 10.57 -3.66
CA ILE A 82 2.38 10.84 -2.80
C ILE A 82 2.78 10.98 -1.33
N ALA A 83 1.91 11.57 -0.52
CA ALA A 83 2.10 11.62 0.92
C ALA A 83 1.72 10.28 1.58
N GLY A 84 2.50 9.85 2.56
CA GLY A 84 2.22 8.66 3.35
C GLY A 84 2.66 8.85 4.80
N ILE A 85 1.85 8.37 5.74
CA ILE A 85 2.13 8.50 7.17
C ILE A 85 2.16 7.13 7.85
N LYS A 86 3.23 6.88 8.61
CA LYS A 86 3.28 5.81 9.60
C LYS A 86 2.93 6.42 10.94
N VAL A 87 1.81 6.00 11.51
CA VAL A 87 1.41 6.40 12.88
C VAL A 87 2.36 5.79 13.92
N ALA A 88 2.35 6.36 15.14
CA ALA A 88 3.13 5.83 16.26
C ALA A 88 2.85 4.34 16.48
N PHE A 89 3.89 3.63 16.93
CA PHE A 89 3.79 2.19 17.19
C PHE A 89 2.62 1.89 18.13
N LEU A 90 1.81 0.88 17.78
CA LEU A 90 0.58 0.45 18.48
C LEU A 90 -0.59 1.46 18.52
N SER A 91 -0.46 2.64 17.93
CA SER A 91 -1.57 3.61 17.84
C SER A 91 -2.75 3.06 17.01
N VAL A 92 -2.44 2.29 15.96
CA VAL A 92 -3.43 1.51 15.19
C VAL A 92 -3.17 0.03 15.42
N ARG A 93 -4.16 -0.65 15.98
CA ARG A 93 -4.08 -2.09 16.26
C ARG A 93 -4.15 -2.89 14.96
N CYS A 94 -3.12 -3.70 14.73
CA CYS A 94 -3.13 -4.76 13.74
C CYS A 94 -3.72 -6.02 14.39
N PHE A 95 -5.02 -6.25 14.23
CA PHE A 95 -5.61 -7.54 14.57
C PHE A 95 -5.43 -8.47 13.37
N GLN A 96 -4.33 -9.21 13.36
CA GLN A 96 -4.17 -10.38 12.51
C GLN A 96 -4.50 -11.58 13.40
N PHE A 97 -5.64 -12.25 13.19
CA PHE A 97 -5.86 -13.55 13.82
C PHE A 97 -4.76 -14.49 13.31
N MET A 98 -3.97 -15.03 14.24
CA MET A 98 -3.39 -16.37 14.09
C MET A 98 -4.53 -17.39 14.15
#